data_AF-A0A0G1WPJ2-F1
#
_entry.id   AF-A0A0G1WPJ2-F1
#
_cell.length_a   1.000
_cell.length_b   1.000
_cell.length_c   1.000
_cell.angle_alpha   90.00
_cell.angle_beta   90.00
_cell.angle_gamma   90.00
#
_symmetry.space_group_name_H-M   'P 1'
#
loop_
_entity.id
_entity.type
_entity.pdbx_description
1 polymer ?
#
loop_
_entity_poly.entity_id
_entity_poly.type
_entity_poly.pdbx_seq_one_letter_code
_entity_poly.pdbx_strand_id
1 'polypeptide(L)'
;MNTGFPDEVFDVVWAIESFCYAPDRKYFLTEAYRILKRGGRIIIADGFDARNGPNIEARLMKRFLDGFALQSLALWEGFGELFQEVGFRAFERIDMTEAVKRSSRVMWWRAFLFTLILPFFYLFG
;
A
#
# COMPACT_ATOMS: atom_id res chain seq x y z
N MET A 1 -2.40 -9.48 -14.49
CA MET A 1 -2.29 -8.00 -14.67
C MET A 1 -1.54 -7.64 -15.97
N ASN A 2 -2.29 -7.43 -17.03
CA ASN A 2 -1.75 -6.82 -18.23
C ASN A 2 -2.47 -5.48 -18.38
N THR A 3 -1.71 -4.41 -18.54
CA THR A 3 -2.24 -3.04 -18.65
C THR A 3 -2.78 -2.72 -20.05
N GLY A 4 -2.44 -3.54 -21.06
CA GLY A 4 -2.76 -3.32 -22.47
C GLY A 4 -1.88 -2.27 -23.15
N PHE A 5 -1.00 -1.60 -22.41
CA PHE A 5 -0.07 -0.63 -22.98
C PHE A 5 1.12 -1.30 -23.68
N PRO A 6 1.69 -0.68 -24.73
CA PRO A 6 2.94 -1.13 -25.31
C PRO A 6 4.11 -1.12 -24.32
N ASP A 7 5.15 -1.87 -24.65
CA ASP A 7 6.43 -1.82 -23.94
C ASP A 7 7.03 -0.40 -24.05
N GLU A 8 7.79 0.02 -23.03
CA GLU A 8 8.60 1.25 -23.05
C GLU A 8 7.85 2.54 -23.44
N VAL A 9 6.64 2.75 -22.93
CA VAL A 9 5.79 3.90 -23.31
C VAL A 9 5.76 5.03 -22.27
N PHE A 10 5.94 4.72 -20.98
CA PHE A 10 5.87 5.71 -19.90
C PHE A 10 7.24 6.07 -19.34
N ASP A 11 7.45 7.33 -19.00
CA ASP A 11 8.66 7.78 -18.27
C ASP A 11 8.55 7.50 -16.76
N VAL A 12 7.31 7.56 -16.22
CA VAL A 12 7.03 7.36 -14.80
C VAL A 12 5.76 6.53 -14.62
N VAL A 13 5.81 5.55 -13.72
CA VAL A 13 4.65 4.84 -13.18
C VAL A 13 4.50 5.24 -11.71
N TRP A 14 3.30 5.60 -11.28
CA TRP A 14 3.04 6.04 -9.91
C TRP A 14 1.90 5.23 -9.30
N ALA A 15 2.18 4.52 -8.20
CA ALA A 15 1.20 3.87 -7.34
C ALA A 15 1.08 4.62 -6.01
N ILE A 16 -0.09 5.22 -5.76
CA ILE A 16 -0.41 5.91 -4.49
C ILE A 16 -1.55 5.13 -3.85
N GLU A 17 -1.29 4.52 -2.70
CA GLU A 17 -2.28 3.73 -1.94
C GLU A 17 -3.00 2.66 -2.80
N SER A 18 -2.30 2.12 -3.80
CA SER A 18 -2.85 1.18 -4.78
C SER A 18 -2.04 -0.09 -4.91
N PHE A 19 -0.76 -0.08 -4.52
CA PHE A 19 0.13 -1.22 -4.62
C PHE A 19 -0.22 -2.30 -3.59
N CYS A 20 -0.68 -1.90 -2.40
CA CYS A 20 -1.15 -2.82 -1.36
C CYS A 20 -2.32 -3.72 -1.80
N TYR A 21 -3.08 -3.32 -2.83
CA TYR A 21 -4.15 -4.13 -3.42
C TYR A 21 -3.68 -5.09 -4.52
N ALA A 22 -2.42 -5.01 -4.95
CA ALA A 22 -1.88 -5.92 -5.96
C ALA A 22 -1.87 -7.36 -5.41
N PRO A 23 -2.62 -8.31 -6.02
CA PRO A 23 -2.66 -9.70 -5.54
C PRO A 23 -1.30 -10.39 -5.64
N ASP A 24 -0.55 -10.05 -6.69
CA ASP A 24 0.83 -10.47 -6.91
C ASP A 24 1.70 -9.23 -7.15
N ARG A 25 2.52 -8.91 -6.15
CA ARG A 25 3.42 -7.76 -6.14
C ARG A 25 4.54 -7.89 -7.17
N LYS A 26 5.08 -9.09 -7.36
CA LYS A 26 6.12 -9.34 -8.37
C LYS A 26 5.55 -9.09 -9.75
N TYR A 27 4.38 -9.63 -10.00
CA TYR A 27 3.72 -9.52 -11.28
C TYR A 27 3.28 -8.06 -11.58
N PHE A 28 2.83 -7.30 -10.57
CA PHE A 28 2.63 -5.85 -10.70
C PHE A 28 3.92 -5.11 -11.09
N LEU A 29 5.02 -5.38 -10.39
CA LEU A 29 6.31 -4.73 -10.65
C LEU A 29 6.86 -5.09 -12.03
N THR A 30 6.73 -6.35 -12.46
CA THR A 30 7.13 -6.80 -13.80
C THR A 30 6.38 -6.05 -14.89
N GLU A 31 5.06 -5.90 -14.73
CA GLU A 31 4.24 -5.17 -15.69
C GLU A 31 4.57 -3.67 -15.70
N ALA A 32 4.81 -3.07 -14.53
CA ALA A 32 5.25 -1.68 -14.42
C ALA A 32 6.64 -1.48 -15.08
N TYR A 33 7.56 -2.43 -14.90
CA TYR A 33 8.87 -2.40 -15.54
C TYR A 33 8.77 -2.48 -17.06
N ARG A 34 7.92 -3.36 -17.60
CA ARG A 34 7.71 -3.53 -19.05
C ARG A 34 7.24 -2.25 -19.74
N ILE A 35 6.29 -1.54 -19.14
CA ILE A 35 5.70 -0.34 -19.74
C ILE A 35 6.56 0.92 -19.52
N LEU A 36 7.57 0.86 -18.67
CA LEU A 36 8.52 1.95 -18.46
C LEU A 36 9.55 1.98 -19.57
N LYS A 37 9.82 3.18 -20.09
CA LYS A 37 10.97 3.44 -20.97
C LYS A 37 12.26 3.07 -20.27
N ARG A 38 13.31 2.81 -21.04
CA ARG A 38 14.67 2.63 -20.51
C ARG A 38 15.08 3.87 -19.71
N GLY A 39 15.41 3.69 -18.43
CA GLY A 39 15.71 4.79 -17.51
C GLY A 39 14.50 5.45 -16.86
N GLY A 40 13.28 4.99 -17.18
CA GLY A 40 12.06 5.36 -16.48
C GLY A 40 12.05 4.84 -15.04
N ARG A 41 11.12 5.36 -14.23
CA ARG A 41 11.06 5.08 -12.79
C ARG A 41 9.65 4.76 -12.32
N ILE A 42 9.57 3.96 -11.28
CA ILE A 42 8.35 3.73 -10.53
C ILE A 42 8.42 4.44 -9.18
N ILE A 43 7.31 5.04 -8.76
CA ILE A 43 7.13 5.63 -7.42
C ILE A 43 5.99 4.89 -6.73
N ILE A 44 6.25 4.36 -5.53
CA ILE A 44 5.26 3.71 -4.69
C ILE A 44 5.15 4.49 -3.38
N ALA A 45 3.99 5.07 -3.13
CA ALA A 45 3.62 5.70 -1.86
C ALA A 45 2.49 4.89 -1.24
N ASP A 46 2.82 3.99 -0.32
CA ASP A 46 1.86 3.03 0.22
C ASP A 46 2.21 2.59 1.66
N GLY A 47 1.30 1.86 2.29
CA GLY A 47 1.51 1.21 3.58
C GLY A 47 2.37 -0.05 3.47
N PHE A 48 3.31 -0.20 4.39
CA PHE A 48 4.17 -1.38 4.51
C PHE A 48 4.14 -1.90 5.94
N ASP A 49 4.21 -3.22 6.09
CA ASP A 49 4.45 -3.82 7.39
C ASP A 49 5.90 -3.55 7.79
N ALA A 50 6.10 -2.99 8.98
CA ALA A 50 7.42 -2.74 9.53
C ALA A 50 8.08 -4.01 10.07
N ARG A 51 7.27 -4.95 10.58
CA ARG A 51 7.70 -6.22 11.18
C ARG A 51 6.52 -7.17 11.33
N ASN A 52 6.82 -8.46 11.52
CA ASN A 52 5.85 -9.40 12.05
C ASN A 52 5.65 -9.15 13.55
N GLY A 53 4.50 -8.57 13.92
CA GLY A 53 4.18 -8.25 15.32
C GLY A 53 3.75 -9.48 16.15
N PRO A 54 3.78 -9.38 17.50
CA PRO A 54 3.23 -10.38 18.40
C PRO A 54 1.71 -10.59 18.19
N ASN A 55 1.15 -11.69 18.70
CA ASN A 55 -0.23 -12.14 18.45
C ASN A 55 -1.32 -11.07 18.61
N ILE A 56 -1.19 -10.15 19.57
CA ILE A 56 -2.17 -9.06 19.78
C ILE A 56 -2.09 -8.02 18.65
N GLU A 57 -0.87 -7.61 18.27
CA GLU A 57 -0.63 -6.71 17.13
C GLU A 57 -1.12 -7.37 15.83
N ALA A 58 -0.86 -8.67 15.64
CA ALA A 58 -1.32 -9.41 14.47
C ALA A 58 -2.85 -9.44 14.36
N ARG A 59 -3.58 -9.59 15.48
CA ARG A 59 -5.05 -9.53 15.49
C ARG A 59 -5.58 -8.14 15.15
N LEU A 60 -4.96 -7.09 15.68
CA LEU A 60 -5.31 -5.71 15.33
C LEU A 60 -5.03 -5.40 13.86
N MET A 61 -3.87 -5.84 13.36
CA MET A 61 -3.50 -5.74 11.96
C MET A 61 -4.51 -6.45 11.07
N LYS A 62 -4.91 -7.68 11.41
CA LYS A 62 -5.95 -8.39 10.65
C LYS A 62 -7.25 -7.58 10.55
N ARG A 63 -7.73 -7.02 11.66
CA ARG A 63 -8.95 -6.18 11.64
C ARG A 63 -8.79 -4.93 10.79
N PHE A 64 -7.61 -4.30 10.82
CA PHE A 64 -7.29 -3.18 9.97
C PHE A 64 -7.35 -3.59 8.49
N LEU A 65 -6.66 -4.68 8.11
CA LEU A 65 -6.64 -5.18 6.74
C LEU A 65 -8.05 -5.56 6.25
N ASP A 66 -8.82 -6.30 7.06
CA ASP A 66 -10.21 -6.66 6.75
C ASP A 66 -11.06 -5.40 6.50
N GLY A 67 -10.89 -4.34 7.31
CA GLY A 67 -11.63 -3.08 7.19
C GLY A 67 -11.29 -2.28 5.93
N PHE A 68 -10.09 -2.45 5.39
CA PHE A 68 -9.65 -1.85 4.12
C PHE A 68 -9.74 -2.82 2.93
N ALA A 69 -10.31 -4.01 3.11
CA ALA A 69 -10.35 -5.08 2.10
C ALA A 69 -8.96 -5.45 1.53
N LEU A 70 -7.93 -5.39 2.37
CA LEU A 70 -6.55 -5.76 2.04
C LEU A 70 -6.26 -7.21 2.43
N GLN A 71 -5.56 -7.93 1.56
CA GLN A 71 -5.13 -9.30 1.85
C GLN A 71 -3.89 -9.32 2.77
N SER A 72 -2.92 -8.44 2.49
CA SER A 72 -1.70 -8.26 3.28
C SER A 72 -0.99 -6.97 2.86
N LEU A 73 -0.15 -6.45 3.74
CA LEU A 73 0.85 -5.44 3.35
C LEU A 73 2.16 -6.12 2.98
N ALA A 74 2.96 -5.46 2.17
CA ALA A 74 4.32 -5.92 1.93
C ALA A 74 5.14 -5.68 3.20
N LEU A 75 5.86 -6.71 3.64
CA LEU A 75 6.90 -6.51 4.65
C LEU A 75 7.99 -5.66 4.02
N TRP A 76 8.42 -4.62 4.73
CA TRP A 76 9.52 -3.79 4.25
C TRP A 76 10.82 -4.60 4.08
N GLU A 77 11.12 -5.46 5.05
CA GLU A 77 12.28 -6.33 5.00
C GLU A 77 12.17 -7.29 3.81
N GLY A 78 13.21 -7.30 2.97
CA GLY A 78 13.23 -8.06 1.71
C GLY A 78 12.50 -7.39 0.53
N PHE A 79 11.82 -6.25 0.73
CA PHE A 79 11.08 -5.61 -0.37
C PHE A 79 11.99 -5.11 -1.50
N GLY A 80 13.20 -4.66 -1.18
CA GLY A 80 14.19 -4.24 -2.17
C GLY A 80 14.69 -5.37 -3.08
N GLU A 81 14.71 -6.61 -2.59
CA GLU A 81 15.13 -7.77 -3.39
C GLU A 81 14.14 -8.04 -4.53
N LEU A 82 12.84 -7.85 -4.26
CA LEU A 82 11.79 -7.99 -5.26
C LEU A 82 11.96 -7.02 -6.44
N PHE A 83 12.40 -5.78 -6.18
CA PHE A 83 12.70 -4.81 -7.23
C PHE A 83 13.87 -5.27 -8.12
N GLN A 84 14.93 -5.79 -7.48
CA GLN A 84 16.11 -6.27 -8.19
C GLN A 84 15.80 -7.49 -9.05
N GLU A 85 15.00 -8.44 -8.55
CA GLU A 85 14.55 -9.62 -9.30
C GLU A 85 13.79 -9.26 -10.58
N VAL A 86 13.03 -8.16 -10.56
CA VAL A 86 12.27 -7.68 -11.72
C VAL A 86 13.16 -6.95 -12.73
N GLY A 87 14.26 -6.36 -12.28
CA GLY A 87 15.22 -5.66 -13.13
C GLY A 87 15.44 -4.19 -12.77
N PHE A 88 14.76 -3.67 -11.74
CA PHE A 88 15.05 -2.33 -11.23
C PHE A 88 16.43 -2.32 -10.55
N ARG A 89 17.26 -1.34 -10.90
CA ARG A 89 18.66 -1.26 -10.44
C ARG A 89 18.89 -0.28 -9.30
N ALA A 90 18.03 0.72 -9.17
CA ALA A 90 18.12 1.75 -8.16
C ALA A 90 16.83 1.76 -7.35
N PHE A 91 16.97 1.86 -6.03
CA PHE A 91 15.87 1.83 -5.09
C PHE A 91 16.17 2.79 -3.95
N GLU A 92 15.24 3.71 -3.72
CA GLU A 92 15.31 4.68 -2.63
C GLU A 92 14.09 4.47 -1.73
N ARG A 93 14.34 4.45 -0.42
CA ARG A 93 13.30 4.49 0.60
C ARG A 93 13.23 5.88 1.20
N ILE A 94 12.03 6.39 1.32
CA ILE A 94 11.73 7.53 2.15
C ILE A 94 10.67 7.11 3.18
N ASP A 95 11.04 7.06 4.46
CA ASP A 95 10.11 6.73 5.53
C ASP A 95 9.27 7.95 5.90
N MET A 96 7.97 7.86 5.60
CA MET A 96 7.00 8.93 5.87
C MET A 96 6.06 8.58 7.03
N THR A 97 6.37 7.56 7.83
CA THR A 97 5.50 7.06 8.91
C THR A 97 5.07 8.19 9.86
N GLU A 98 6.00 9.00 10.37
CA GLU A 98 5.65 10.11 11.28
C GLU A 98 4.82 11.19 10.60
N ALA A 99 5.09 11.48 9.33
CA ALA A 99 4.36 12.49 8.56
C ALA A 99 2.89 12.08 8.35
N VAL A 100 2.62 10.80 8.11
CA VAL A 100 1.27 10.27 7.88
C VAL A 100 0.51 9.92 9.17
N LYS A 101 1.19 9.72 10.31
CA LYS A 101 0.51 9.41 11.59
C LYS A 101 -0.57 10.41 11.97
N ARG A 102 -0.41 11.69 11.60
CA ARG A 102 -1.42 12.73 11.87
C ARG A 102 -2.75 12.42 11.18
N SER A 103 -2.73 12.01 9.90
CA SER A 103 -3.96 11.70 9.17
C SER A 103 -4.64 10.45 9.74
N SER A 104 -3.87 9.40 10.06
CA SER A 104 -4.41 8.19 10.71
C SER A 104 -5.07 8.49 12.05
N ARG A 105 -4.48 9.39 12.86
CA ARG A 105 -5.06 9.82 14.13
C ARG A 105 -6.38 10.58 13.93
N VAL A 106 -6.45 11.47 12.94
CA VAL A 106 -7.68 12.20 12.60
C VAL A 106 -8.77 11.23 12.13
N MET A 107 -8.43 10.26 11.29
CA MET A 107 -9.35 9.22 10.82
C MET A 107 -9.91 8.41 11.98
N TRP A 108 -9.05 7.99 12.91
CA TRP A 108 -9.48 7.26 14.11
C TRP A 108 -10.44 8.09 14.97
N TRP A 109 -10.12 9.35 15.24
CA TRP A 109 -11.00 10.24 16.01
C TRP A 109 -12.37 10.43 15.35
N ARG A 110 -12.40 10.61 14.03
CA ARG A 110 -13.66 10.74 13.28
C ARG A 110 -14.48 9.46 13.33
N ALA A 111 -13.86 8.30 13.14
CA ALA A 111 -14.52 7.01 13.25
C ALA A 111 -15.09 6.76 14.65
N PHE A 112 -14.33 7.12 15.69
CA PHE A 112 -14.77 7.04 17.08
C PHE A 112 -15.99 7.93 17.34
N LEU A 113 -15.93 9.22 16.97
CA LEU A 113 -17.05 10.15 17.13
C LEU A 113 -18.30 9.69 16.37
N PHE A 114 -18.13 9.20 15.14
CA PHE A 114 -19.22 8.68 14.33
C PHE A 114 -19.87 7.45 14.97
N THR A 115 -19.07 6.57 15.57
CA THR A 115 -19.57 5.38 16.28
C THR A 115 -20.44 5.73 17.48
N LEU A 116 -20.12 6.83 18.19
CA LEU A 116 -20.92 7.30 19.34
C LEU A 116 -22.29 7.85 18.93
N ILE A 117 -22.40 8.46 17.76
CA ILE A 117 -23.66 9.04 17.26
C ILE A 117 -24.46 8.08 16.37
N LEU A 118 -23.83 7.01 15.87
CA LEU A 118 -24.46 5.98 15.03
C LEU A 118 -25.80 5.46 15.59
N PRO A 119 -25.93 5.14 16.90
CA PRO A 119 -27.19 4.62 17.45
C PRO A 119 -28.35 5.61 17.35
N PHE A 120 -28.09 6.91 17.36
CA PHE A 120 -29.12 7.93 17.17
C PHE A 120 -29.68 7.89 15.74
N PHE A 121 -28.86 7.59 14.73
CA PHE A 121 -29.35 7.45 13.35
C PHE A 121 -30.24 6.21 13.17
N TYR A 122 -30.00 5.13 13.92
CA TYR A 122 -30.83 3.91 13.86
C TYR A 122 -32.14 4.00 14.67
N LEU A 123 -32.24 4.94 15.62
CA LEU A 123 -33.45 5.12 16.44
C LEU A 123 -34.49 6.08 15.81
N PHE A 124 -34.09 6.86 14.82
CA PHE A 124 -34.92 7.88 14.17
C PHE A 124 -35.03 7.71 12.64
N GLY A 125 -34.69 6.53 12.12
CA GLY A 125 -34.78 6.15 10.70
C GLY A 125 -35.67 4.94 10.46
#